data_AF-A0A2E0L7U4-F1
#
_entry.id   AF-A0A2E0L7U4-F1
#
_cell.length_a   1.000
_cell.length_b   1.000
_cell.length_c   1.000
_cell.angle_alpha   90.00
_cell.angle_beta   90.00
_cell.angle_gamma   90.00
#
_symmetry.space_group_name_H-M   'P 1'
#
loop_
_entity.id
_entity.type
_entity.pdbx_description
1 polymer ?
#
loop_
_entity_poly.entity_id
_entity_poly.type
_entity_poly.pdbx_seq_one_letter_code
_entity_poly.pdbx_strand_id
1 'polypeptide(L)'
;MATQNGAEKIEVDTNEIRREALEKADEIRMEAAKKLNTAAETIRKEVRDNETDTEAIARADEIATHLEKTATYLSNNTVEQMGEDATEVVVKNPWQSVLVALIIGFFIGMMFRRK
;
A
#
# COMPACT_ATOMS: atom_id res chain seq x y z
N MET A 1 14.61 27.36 -36.53
CA MET A 1 14.34 27.43 -35.08
C MET A 1 12.98 26.78 -34.80
N ALA A 2 12.92 25.45 -34.57
CA ALA A 2 11.63 24.78 -34.29
C ALA A 2 11.76 23.38 -33.65
N THR A 3 12.76 23.11 -32.81
CA THR A 3 12.88 21.79 -32.13
C THR A 3 13.19 21.84 -30.64
N GLN A 4 13.20 23.00 -29.98
CA GLN A 4 13.51 23.10 -28.55
C GLN A 4 12.28 23.15 -27.60
N ASN A 5 11.05 23.32 -28.10
CA ASN A 5 9.87 23.56 -27.23
C ASN A 5 9.09 22.29 -26.79
N GLY A 6 9.51 21.09 -27.21
CA GLY A 6 8.81 19.84 -26.89
C GLY A 6 9.17 19.24 -25.53
N ALA A 7 10.41 19.42 -25.06
CA ALA A 7 10.89 18.86 -23.81
C ALA A 7 10.40 19.66 -22.59
N GLU A 8 10.34 20.99 -22.70
CA GLU A 8 10.02 21.89 -21.58
C GLU A 8 8.53 21.85 -21.18
N LYS A 9 7.63 21.48 -22.10
CA LYS A 9 6.19 21.31 -21.80
C LYS A 9 5.84 19.95 -21.19
N ILE A 10 6.67 18.93 -21.40
CA ILE A 10 6.46 17.59 -20.86
C ILE A 10 6.95 17.52 -19.41
N GLU A 11 8.01 18.24 -19.07
CA GLU A 11 8.65 18.20 -17.75
C GLU A 11 7.80 18.87 -16.64
N VAL A 12 7.07 19.94 -16.98
CA VAL A 12 6.17 20.64 -16.04
C VAL A 12 4.93 19.80 -15.71
N ASP A 13 4.41 19.05 -16.67
CA ASP A 13 3.21 18.20 -16.52
C ASP A 13 3.52 16.94 -15.68
N THR A 14 4.67 16.30 -15.92
CA THR A 14 5.06 15.09 -15.17
C THR A 14 5.29 15.32 -13.68
N ASN A 15 5.78 16.49 -13.28
CA ASN A 15 6.01 16.80 -11.86
C ASN A 15 4.69 17.05 -11.12
N GLU A 16 3.72 17.70 -11.76
CA GLU A 16 2.40 17.93 -11.19
C GLU A 16 1.62 16.62 -11.07
N ILE A 17 1.65 15.77 -12.11
CA ILE A 17 1.07 14.43 -12.08
C ILE A 17 1.73 13.56 -10.99
N ARG A 18 3.06 13.61 -10.87
CA ARG A 18 3.78 12.87 -9.81
C ARG A 18 3.34 13.34 -8.43
N ARG A 19 3.25 14.65 -8.21
CA ARG A 19 2.83 15.22 -6.93
C ARG A 19 1.40 14.81 -6.59
N GLU A 20 0.45 14.97 -7.52
CA GLU A 20 -0.95 14.58 -7.31
C GLU A 20 -1.07 13.07 -7.02
N ALA A 21 -0.29 12.24 -7.74
CA ALA A 21 -0.24 10.81 -7.47
C ALA A 21 0.31 10.47 -6.08
N LEU A 22 1.35 11.18 -5.63
CA LEU A 22 1.91 11.01 -4.28
C LEU A 22 0.92 11.45 -3.19
N GLU A 23 0.27 12.61 -3.36
CA GLU A 23 -0.75 13.10 -2.44
C GLU A 23 -1.91 12.09 -2.33
N LYS A 24 -2.39 11.58 -3.47
CA LYS A 24 -3.46 10.58 -3.49
C LYS A 24 -3.02 9.24 -2.90
N ALA A 25 -1.77 8.84 -3.12
CA ALA A 25 -1.22 7.65 -2.50
C ALA A 25 -1.14 7.80 -0.97
N ASP A 26 -0.75 8.98 -0.47
CA ASP A 26 -0.74 9.30 0.95
C ASP A 26 -2.15 9.27 1.58
N GLU A 27 -3.16 9.80 0.87
CA GLU A 27 -4.56 9.71 1.30
C GLU A 27 -5.03 8.25 1.41
N ILE A 28 -4.79 7.45 0.37
CA ILE A 28 -5.15 6.02 0.33
C ILE A 28 -4.43 5.27 1.45
N ARG A 29 -3.16 5.57 1.69
CA ARG A 29 -2.36 5.02 2.80
C ARG A 29 -3.01 5.30 4.16
N MET A 30 -3.41 6.55 4.40
CA MET A 30 -4.06 6.94 5.65
C MET A 30 -5.43 6.27 5.81
N GLU A 31 -6.20 6.12 4.73
CA GLU A 31 -7.47 5.41 4.75
C GLU A 31 -7.28 3.91 5.02
N ALA A 32 -6.28 3.29 4.40
CA ALA A 32 -5.92 1.90 4.63
C ALA A 32 -5.47 1.66 6.08
N ALA A 33 -4.65 2.56 6.66
CA ALA A 33 -4.25 2.49 8.06
C ALA A 33 -5.47 2.51 9.00
N LYS A 34 -6.44 3.39 8.74
CA LYS A 34 -7.70 3.44 9.50
C LYS A 34 -8.48 2.14 9.37
N LYS A 35 -8.66 1.62 8.15
CA LYS A 35 -9.39 0.36 7.92
C LYS A 35 -8.73 -0.83 8.61
N LEU A 36 -7.41 -0.90 8.61
CA LEU A 36 -6.65 -1.95 9.30
C LEU A 36 -6.86 -1.89 10.82
N ASN A 37 -6.82 -0.69 11.42
CA ASN A 37 -7.14 -0.50 12.84
C ASN A 37 -8.58 -0.89 13.16
N THR A 38 -9.56 -0.44 12.36
CA THR A 38 -10.97 -0.83 12.55
C THR A 38 -11.16 -2.34 12.42
N ALA A 39 -10.48 -2.99 11.49
CA ALA A 39 -10.53 -4.45 11.35
C ALA A 39 -9.93 -5.15 12.58
N ALA A 40 -8.81 -4.68 13.10
CA ALA A 40 -8.20 -5.19 14.33
C ALA A 40 -9.16 -5.09 15.53
N GLU A 41 -9.78 -3.92 15.72
CA GLU A 41 -10.78 -3.68 16.76
C GLU A 41 -12.01 -4.58 16.59
N THR A 42 -12.49 -4.74 15.35
CA THR A 42 -13.64 -5.58 15.02
C THR A 42 -13.35 -7.05 15.34
N ILE A 43 -12.19 -7.57 14.94
CA ILE A 43 -11.79 -8.94 15.22
C ILE A 43 -11.72 -9.18 16.73
N ARG A 44 -11.09 -8.27 17.49
CA ARG A 44 -11.01 -8.38 18.96
C ARG A 44 -12.38 -8.34 19.62
N LYS A 45 -13.29 -7.51 19.09
CA LYS A 45 -14.66 -7.38 19.60
C LYS A 45 -15.46 -8.64 19.32
N GLU A 46 -15.44 -9.14 18.08
CA GLU A 46 -16.20 -10.34 17.69
C GLU A 46 -15.80 -11.56 18.53
N VAL A 47 -14.50 -11.79 18.77
CA VAL A 47 -14.09 -12.96 19.57
C VAL A 47 -14.42 -12.84 21.06
N ARG A 48 -14.49 -11.62 21.60
CA ARG A 48 -14.87 -11.37 23.00
C ARG A 48 -16.38 -11.45 23.20
N ASP A 49 -17.16 -10.93 22.24
CA ASP A 49 -18.62 -10.90 22.31
C ASP A 49 -19.24 -12.29 22.07
N ASN A 50 -18.56 -13.17 21.34
CA ASN A 50 -19.06 -14.52 21.01
C ASN A 50 -18.60 -15.64 21.98
N GLU A 51 -18.01 -15.29 23.14
CA GLU A 51 -17.48 -16.27 24.13
C GLU A 51 -16.64 -17.38 23.49
N THR A 52 -15.81 -17.01 22.52
CA THR A 52 -15.02 -17.96 21.74
C THR A 52 -13.92 -18.61 22.60
N ASP A 53 -13.50 -19.82 22.23
CA ASP A 53 -12.47 -20.56 22.98
C ASP A 53 -11.16 -19.76 23.11
N THR A 54 -10.40 -20.03 24.18
CA THR A 54 -9.21 -19.25 24.56
C THR A 54 -8.15 -19.24 23.44
N GLU A 55 -8.04 -20.33 22.68
CA GLU A 55 -7.15 -20.42 21.52
C GLU A 55 -7.61 -19.50 20.36
N ALA A 56 -8.92 -19.40 20.13
CA ALA A 56 -9.47 -18.52 19.10
C ALA A 56 -9.23 -17.04 19.46
N ILE A 57 -9.38 -16.68 20.74
CA ILE A 57 -9.05 -15.34 21.25
C ILE A 57 -7.56 -15.03 21.01
N ALA A 58 -6.66 -15.96 21.34
CA ALA A 58 -5.23 -15.76 21.16
C ALA A 58 -4.84 -15.53 19.68
N ARG A 59 -5.39 -16.33 18.76
CA ARG A 59 -5.16 -16.18 17.32
C ARG A 59 -5.74 -14.87 16.78
N ALA A 60 -6.92 -14.48 17.24
CA ALA A 60 -7.54 -13.21 16.86
C ALA A 60 -6.73 -12.01 17.36
N ASP A 61 -6.20 -12.07 18.59
CA ASP A 61 -5.31 -11.03 19.11
C ASP A 61 -4.00 -10.95 18.32
N GLU A 62 -3.43 -12.07 17.87
CA GLU A 62 -2.26 -12.09 16.99
C GLU A 62 -2.57 -11.39 15.65
N ILE A 63 -3.66 -11.77 14.98
CA ILE A 63 -4.09 -11.16 13.72
C ILE A 63 -4.32 -9.66 13.90
N ALA A 64 -5.08 -9.26 14.93
CA ALA A 64 -5.36 -7.86 15.24
C ALA A 64 -4.06 -7.08 15.49
N THR A 65 -3.10 -7.65 16.21
CA THR A 65 -1.79 -7.04 16.44
C THR A 65 -1.00 -6.84 15.15
N HIS A 66 -1.05 -7.80 14.22
CA HIS A 66 -0.41 -7.66 12.91
C HIS A 66 -1.06 -6.56 12.06
N LEU A 67 -2.38 -6.44 12.11
CA LEU A 67 -3.12 -5.37 11.45
C LEU A 67 -2.77 -4.00 12.05
N GLU A 68 -2.70 -3.85 13.37
CA GLU A 68 -2.28 -2.62 14.06
C GLU A 68 -0.84 -2.23 13.72
N LYS A 69 0.09 -3.19 13.71
CA LYS A 69 1.48 -2.95 13.29
C LYS A 69 1.54 -2.45 11.86
N THR A 70 0.76 -3.07 10.97
CA THR A 70 0.69 -2.65 9.56
C THR A 70 0.07 -1.27 9.44
N ALA A 71 -1.02 -0.98 10.16
CA ALA A 71 -1.65 0.33 10.21
C ALA A 71 -0.68 1.42 10.72
N THR A 72 0.09 1.10 11.75
CA THR A 72 1.10 1.99 12.34
C THR A 72 2.23 2.25 11.37
N TYR A 73 2.75 1.21 10.70
CA TYR A 73 3.76 1.35 9.67
C TYR A 73 3.26 2.22 8.51
N LEU A 74 2.04 1.94 8.06
CA LEU A 74 1.39 2.67 6.99
C LEU A 74 1.10 4.11 7.41
N SER A 75 0.81 4.41 8.68
CA SER A 75 0.56 5.78 9.17
C SER A 75 1.84 6.59 9.39
N ASN A 76 2.95 5.95 9.78
CA ASN A 76 4.16 6.66 10.19
C ASN A 76 5.15 6.91 9.05
N ASN A 77 5.08 6.16 7.95
CA ASN A 77 6.00 6.30 6.83
C ASN A 77 5.33 6.99 5.64
N THR A 78 6.03 7.93 5.01
CA THR A 78 5.55 8.57 3.77
C THR A 78 5.72 7.63 2.58
N VAL A 79 4.90 7.83 1.53
CA VAL A 79 5.02 7.03 0.28
C VAL A 79 6.43 7.12 -0.33
N GLU A 80 7.11 8.26 -0.18
CA GLU A 80 8.49 8.40 -0.64
C GLU A 80 9.47 7.52 0.14
N GLN A 81 9.36 7.46 1.47
CA GLN A 81 10.20 6.58 2.30
C GLN A 81 9.98 5.10 1.98
N MET A 82 8.72 4.70 1.77
CA MET A 82 8.39 3.33 1.36
C MET A 82 8.95 2.97 -0.03
N GLY A 83 9.09 3.97 -0.91
CA GLY A 83 9.69 3.82 -2.24
C GLY A 83 11.20 3.60 -2.21
N GLU A 84 11.92 4.25 -1.30
CA GLU A 84 13.35 4.02 -1.09
C GLU A 84 13.61 2.58 -0.61
N ASP A 85 12.83 2.10 0.36
CA ASP A 85 12.92 0.71 0.85
C ASP A 85 12.60 -0.31 -0.25
N ALA A 86 11.57 -0.03 -1.07
CA ALA A 86 11.21 -0.88 -2.19
C ALA A 86 12.36 -0.97 -3.21
N THR A 87 13.08 0.13 -3.45
CA THR A 87 14.24 0.16 -4.34
C THR A 87 15.35 -0.73 -3.82
N GLU A 88 15.62 -0.72 -2.51
CA GLU A 88 16.63 -1.58 -1.91
C GLU A 88 16.29 -3.08 -2.06
N VAL A 89 15.00 -3.45 -1.89
CA VAL A 89 14.52 -4.82 -2.10
C VAL A 89 14.71 -5.28 -3.54
N VAL A 90 14.42 -4.41 -4.52
CA VAL A 90 14.58 -4.71 -5.95
C VAL A 90 16.04 -4.98 -6.30
N VAL A 91 16.95 -4.17 -5.76
CA VAL A 91 18.39 -4.34 -5.99
C VAL A 91 18.91 -5.62 -5.33
N LYS A 92 18.43 -5.95 -4.13
CA LYS A 92 18.88 -7.15 -3.39
C LYS A 92 18.35 -8.45 -3.99
N ASN A 93 17.10 -8.48 -4.48
CA ASN A 93 16.44 -9.71 -4.92
C ASN A 93 15.63 -9.51 -6.23
N PRO A 94 16.31 -9.35 -7.38
CA PRO A 94 15.65 -9.00 -8.63
C PRO A 94 14.60 -10.04 -9.08
N TRP A 95 14.85 -11.33 -8.86
CA TRP A 95 13.91 -12.39 -9.24
C TRP A 95 12.58 -12.33 -8.45
N GLN A 96 12.66 -12.03 -7.14
CA GLN A 96 11.46 -11.87 -6.32
C GLN A 96 10.66 -10.65 -6.76
N SER A 97 11.33 -9.55 -7.10
CA SER A 97 10.68 -8.35 -7.60
C SER A 97 9.98 -8.55 -8.94
N VAL A 98 10.55 -9.34 -9.86
CA VAL A 98 9.88 -9.72 -11.12
C VAL A 98 8.58 -10.46 -10.84
N LEU A 99 8.58 -11.41 -9.90
CA LEU A 99 7.37 -12.15 -9.52
C LEU A 99 6.29 -11.22 -8.95
N VAL A 100 6.67 -10.31 -8.05
CA VAL A 100 5.75 -9.31 -7.48
C VAL A 100 5.19 -8.39 -8.57
N ALA A 101 6.03 -7.92 -9.49
CA ALA A 101 5.60 -7.07 -10.61
C ALA A 101 4.62 -7.79 -11.53
N LEU A 102 4.83 -9.08 -11.80
CA LEU A 102 3.89 -9.90 -12.58
C LEU A 102 2.53 -10.03 -11.88
N ILE A 103 2.52 -10.24 -10.57
CA ILE A 103 1.28 -10.33 -9.79
C ILE A 103 0.52 -9.00 -9.86
N ILE A 104 1.19 -7.88 -9.61
CA ILE A 104 0.59 -6.54 -9.66
C ILE A 104 0.05 -6.27 -11.07
N GLY A 105 0.87 -6.50 -12.10
CA GLY A 105 0.48 -6.29 -13.50
C GLY A 105 -0.70 -7.16 -13.91
N PHE A 106 -0.78 -8.40 -13.42
CA PHE A 106 -1.90 -9.29 -13.66
C PHE A 106 -3.21 -8.77 -13.06
N PHE A 107 -3.17 -8.28 -11.80
CA PHE A 107 -4.36 -7.70 -11.16
C PHE A 107 -4.82 -6.41 -11.85
N ILE A 108 -3.88 -5.54 -12.22
CA ILE A 108 -4.19 -4.32 -12.98
C ILE A 108 -4.82 -4.70 -14.33
N GLY A 109 -4.18 -5.60 -15.07
CA GLY A 109 -4.69 -6.09 -16.36
C GLY A 109 -6.08 -6.72 -16.25
N MET A 110 -6.34 -7.48 -15.18
CA MET A 110 -7.65 -8.05 -14.91
C MET A 110 -8.72 -6.97 -14.65
N MET A 111 -8.38 -5.92 -13.91
CA MET A 111 -9.29 -4.81 -13.62
C MET A 111 -9.66 -4.03 -14.89
N PHE A 112 -8.69 -3.78 -15.78
CA PHE A 112 -8.93 -3.10 -17.05
C PHE A 112 -9.63 -3.98 -18.09
N ARG A 113 -9.44 -5.30 -18.05
CA ARG A 113 -10.12 -6.25 -18.96
C ARG A 113 -11.63 -6.38 -18.70
N ARG A 114 -12.13 -5.89 -17.56
CA ARG A 114 -13.53 -6.02 -17.15
C ARG A 114 -14.42 -4.83 -17.52
N LYS A 115 -13.94 -3.92 -18.37
CA LYS A 115 -14.76 -2.91 -19.07
C LYS A 115 -14.80 -3.20 -20.56
#